data_AF-A0A7K3GWV7-F1
#
_entry.id   AF-A0A7K3GWV7-F1
#
_cell.length_a   1.000
_cell.length_b   1.000
_cell.length_c   1.000
_cell.angle_alpha   90.00
_cell.angle_beta   90.00
_cell.angle_gamma   90.00
#
_symmetry.space_group_name_H-M   'P 1'
#
loop_
_entity.id
_entity.type
_entity.pdbx_description
1 polymer ?
#
loop_
_entity_poly.entity_id
_entity_poly.type
_entity_poly.pdbx_seq_one_letter_code
_entity_poly.pdbx_strand_id
1 'polypeptide(L)'
;MNARSKTDFRPNRLRHAAALLGAAPLLLVGVTPAHSVVGEPSTDAGLGFTARLLVGDHQRGCSGSLVSPEWLLTTASCFAEDPAADLSVPAGPPRLKTVATVGGQQRNVMELRPHGERDLVLARLAQPVRGVAPVALAATGPAAGQDLTVAGHGRTATEWAPLDEHTGSFAVTAVDGADLVLSGKDGASVCQGDAGGPVLRTVDGRPALVAVSSRSNQVGCFGVDSAAGATSSAVAARVDDIRDWVTANAVRTPAADLDGDGRSDVGVLYDNGQGSDGANRTALWTMTSNGSGFGGPVRAWDSATGGSWNWSRSKVVAGDFDGDGRGDAGVLYDYEQGSDGANRTALWTLTSNGSGFGKPVKVWDSAAGGSWSWDRSKVVAGDFDGDGRGDVGVLYDYGQGSDGANRTALWTLTSNGSGFGKPVKVWDSAGSISWDWDRSKVVAGDFDGDGRGDVGVLYGNGQGSDGANRTALWTLTSNGSAFGKPVKVWDSTTGGSWDWGRSKVASGDFDGDGRGDVGVLYGYGQGSDGANRTALWTLTSNGSGFGKPVKVWDSAGSISWDWERSKVTSGDFDGDGRGDVGVLYDNGQGSDGVGRTALWTLTSNGSGFGGPVRKWDSSAFGSWSWGRSELT
;
A
#
# COMPACT_ATOMS: atom_id res chain seq x y z
N MET A 1 -27.24 9.07 -64.90
CA MET A 1 -26.81 9.51 -66.25
C MET A 1 -28.00 10.23 -66.89
N ASN A 2 -27.99 11.42 -67.49
CA ASN A 2 -27.10 12.57 -67.69
C ASN A 2 -27.96 13.55 -68.54
N ALA A 3 -27.87 14.89 -68.54
CA ALA A 3 -27.12 15.86 -67.72
C ALA A 3 -27.76 17.27 -67.82
N ARG A 4 -27.37 18.20 -66.93
CA ARG A 4 -27.65 19.66 -66.96
C ARG A 4 -26.37 20.41 -67.42
N SER A 5 -26.36 21.55 -68.13
CA SER A 5 -27.37 22.53 -68.59
C SER A 5 -27.96 23.53 -67.56
N LYS A 6 -27.33 24.71 -67.41
CA LYS A 6 -27.90 26.04 -67.79
C LYS A 6 -26.93 27.22 -67.56
N THR A 7 -27.20 28.34 -68.24
CA THR A 7 -26.49 29.63 -68.23
C THR A 7 -27.19 30.68 -67.35
N ASP A 8 -26.42 31.70 -66.90
CA ASP A 8 -26.88 32.80 -66.04
C ASP A 8 -26.99 34.14 -66.80
N PHE A 9 -28.01 34.95 -66.46
CA PHE A 9 -28.08 36.39 -66.79
C PHE A 9 -28.90 37.16 -65.72
N ARG A 10 -28.40 38.33 -65.31
CA ARG A 10 -29.09 39.33 -64.44
C ARG A 10 -29.93 40.32 -65.31
N PRO A 11 -30.50 41.45 -64.82
CA PRO A 11 -30.91 41.90 -63.47
C PRO A 11 -32.38 42.44 -63.40
N ASN A 12 -32.89 42.87 -62.23
CA ASN A 12 -33.45 44.23 -62.03
C ASN A 12 -33.94 44.54 -60.59
N ARG A 13 -34.01 45.84 -60.26
CA ARG A 13 -34.63 46.41 -59.03
C ARG A 13 -36.07 46.85 -59.31
N LEU A 14 -36.95 46.96 -58.29
CA LEU A 14 -38.00 48.01 -58.21
C LEU A 14 -38.70 48.09 -56.81
N ARG A 15 -38.68 49.32 -56.25
CA ARG A 15 -39.70 50.04 -55.43
C ARG A 15 -40.16 49.61 -54.02
N HIS A 16 -39.85 50.53 -53.10
CA HIS A 16 -40.54 50.98 -51.88
C HIS A 16 -42.08 50.94 -51.85
N ALA A 17 -42.65 50.67 -50.66
CA ALA A 17 -43.51 51.60 -49.92
C ALA A 17 -43.60 51.17 -48.43
N ALA A 18 -43.89 52.11 -47.52
CA ALA A 18 -43.80 51.91 -46.06
C ALA A 18 -45.16 51.75 -45.37
N ALA A 19 -45.16 51.11 -44.19
CA ALA A 19 -46.12 51.35 -43.12
C ALA A 19 -45.49 51.06 -41.75
N LEU A 20 -45.40 52.07 -40.88
CA LEU A 20 -45.07 51.90 -39.47
C LEU A 20 -46.35 51.60 -38.69
N LEU A 21 -46.35 50.51 -37.92
CA LEU A 21 -47.30 50.23 -36.85
C LEU A 21 -46.51 49.73 -35.65
N GLY A 22 -46.66 50.42 -34.50
CA GLY A 22 -45.86 50.16 -33.31
C GLY A 22 -46.24 48.85 -32.64
N ALA A 23 -45.24 48.04 -32.29
CA ALA A 23 -45.41 46.89 -31.40
C ALA A 23 -45.01 47.30 -29.98
N ALA A 24 -45.90 47.05 -29.01
CA ALA A 24 -45.55 47.12 -27.59
C ALA A 24 -44.51 46.04 -27.25
N PRO A 25 -43.62 46.27 -26.27
CA PRO A 25 -42.72 45.23 -25.82
C PRO A 25 -43.52 44.14 -25.10
N LEU A 26 -43.75 43.01 -25.77
CA LEU A 26 -44.02 41.77 -25.05
C LEU A 26 -42.79 41.48 -24.20
N LEU A 27 -42.93 41.61 -22.88
CA LEU A 27 -42.07 40.85 -21.98
C LEU A 27 -42.39 39.38 -22.19
N LEU A 28 -41.63 38.72 -23.09
CA LEU A 28 -41.42 37.30 -22.98
C LEU A 28 -40.70 37.08 -21.64
N VAL A 29 -41.47 36.71 -20.62
CA VAL A 29 -40.92 35.94 -19.51
C VAL A 29 -40.39 34.66 -20.15
N GLY A 30 -39.08 34.63 -20.37
CA GLY A 30 -38.40 33.42 -20.79
C GLY A 30 -38.59 32.39 -19.70
N VAL A 31 -39.53 31.48 -19.91
CA VAL A 31 -39.62 30.27 -19.10
C VAL A 31 -38.36 29.49 -19.43
N THR A 32 -37.34 29.64 -18.58
CA THR A 32 -36.22 28.71 -18.57
C THR A 32 -36.83 27.32 -18.43
N PRO A 33 -36.59 26.38 -19.36
CA PRO A 33 -37.03 25.01 -19.16
C PRO A 33 -36.46 24.55 -17.82
N ALA A 34 -37.28 23.86 -17.02
CA ALA A 34 -36.80 23.29 -15.78
C ALA A 34 -35.68 22.30 -16.10
N HIS A 35 -34.44 22.66 -15.79
CA HIS A 35 -33.30 21.76 -15.92
C HIS A 35 -33.44 20.68 -14.84
N SER A 36 -33.87 19.48 -15.26
CA SER A 36 -34.00 18.32 -14.39
C SER A 36 -32.63 17.78 -14.01
N VAL A 37 -32.29 17.81 -12.72
CA VAL A 37 -31.05 17.23 -12.21
C VAL A 37 -31.30 15.77 -11.82
N VAL A 38 -31.27 14.91 -12.84
CA VAL A 38 -30.98 13.47 -12.69
C VAL A 38 -29.86 13.21 -13.67
N GLY A 39 -28.63 13.37 -13.17
CA GLY A 39 -27.67 14.31 -13.76
C GLY A 39 -27.09 14.00 -15.15
N GLU A 40 -26.67 15.08 -15.83
CA GLU A 40 -25.57 15.05 -16.79
C GLU A 40 -24.32 14.41 -16.16
N PRO A 41 -23.39 13.84 -16.96
CA PRO A 41 -22.10 13.37 -16.47
C PRO A 41 -21.41 14.38 -15.55
N SER A 42 -20.95 13.89 -14.39
CA SER A 42 -20.14 14.68 -13.47
C SER A 42 -18.90 15.20 -14.21
N THR A 43 -18.65 16.50 -14.08
CA THR A 43 -17.42 17.15 -14.55
C THR A 43 -16.48 17.46 -13.38
N ASP A 44 -16.81 17.00 -12.17
CA ASP A 44 -16.01 17.25 -10.97
C ASP A 44 -14.82 16.29 -10.91
N ALA A 45 -13.65 16.79 -11.33
CA ALA A 45 -12.39 16.06 -11.24
C ALA A 45 -12.01 15.65 -9.80
N GLY A 46 -12.68 16.19 -8.78
CA GLY A 46 -12.48 15.84 -7.38
C GLY A 46 -13.07 14.50 -6.93
N LEU A 47 -13.89 13.82 -7.75
CA LEU A 47 -14.63 12.62 -7.37
C LEU A 47 -14.08 11.29 -7.94
N GLY A 48 -12.90 11.28 -8.56
CA GLY A 48 -12.34 10.09 -9.24
C GLY A 48 -12.15 8.81 -8.40
N PHE A 49 -12.32 8.87 -7.07
CA PHE A 49 -12.41 7.73 -6.16
C PHE A 49 -13.75 6.98 -6.21
N THR A 50 -14.79 7.56 -6.82
CA THR A 50 -16.06 6.89 -7.07
C THR A 50 -15.81 5.69 -7.99
N ALA A 51 -16.24 4.53 -7.54
CA ALA A 51 -16.04 3.26 -8.22
C ALA A 51 -17.35 2.77 -8.83
N ARG A 52 -17.30 2.19 -10.02
CA ARG A 52 -18.38 1.31 -10.54
C ARG A 52 -17.99 -0.15 -10.38
N LEU A 53 -18.83 -0.93 -9.72
CA LEU A 53 -18.68 -2.37 -9.54
C LEU A 53 -19.63 -3.12 -10.47
N LEU A 54 -19.11 -4.10 -11.21
CA LEU A 54 -19.88 -5.10 -11.95
C LEU A 54 -19.68 -6.45 -11.26
N VAL A 55 -20.75 -6.98 -10.65
CA VAL A 55 -20.75 -8.24 -9.90
C VAL A 55 -21.32 -9.36 -10.77
N GLY A 56 -20.57 -10.44 -10.91
CA GLY A 56 -20.89 -11.56 -11.80
C GLY A 56 -20.81 -11.18 -13.28
N ASP A 57 -21.43 -11.99 -14.14
CA ASP A 57 -21.64 -11.60 -15.54
C ASP A 57 -22.84 -10.63 -15.63
N HIS A 58 -22.58 -9.37 -15.27
CA HIS A 58 -23.55 -8.27 -15.28
C HIS A 58 -24.82 -8.51 -14.42
N GLN A 59 -24.70 -9.34 -13.38
CA GLN A 59 -25.83 -9.77 -12.54
C GLN A 59 -26.29 -8.67 -11.57
N ARG A 60 -25.33 -7.85 -11.09
CA ARG A 60 -25.61 -6.65 -10.30
C ARG A 60 -24.60 -5.56 -10.65
N GLY A 61 -25.09 -4.35 -10.89
CA GLY A 61 -24.28 -3.14 -10.87
C GLY A 61 -24.32 -2.53 -9.47
N CYS A 62 -23.20 -1.99 -9.02
CA CYS A 62 -23.06 -1.24 -7.77
C CYS A 62 -22.06 -0.10 -7.94
N SER A 63 -21.99 0.76 -6.93
CA SER A 63 -20.99 1.81 -6.79
C SER A 63 -20.06 1.52 -5.61
N GLY A 64 -19.04 2.34 -5.39
CA GLY A 64 -18.04 2.18 -4.33
C GLY A 64 -17.23 3.45 -4.11
N SER A 65 -16.42 3.47 -3.07
CA SER A 65 -15.50 4.58 -2.75
C SER A 65 -14.10 4.05 -2.48
N LEU A 66 -13.07 4.51 -3.20
CA LEU A 66 -11.67 4.19 -2.87
C LEU A 66 -11.30 4.83 -1.53
N VAL A 67 -11.00 4.02 -0.50
CA VAL A 67 -10.65 4.49 0.86
C VAL A 67 -9.20 4.21 1.24
N SER A 68 -8.55 3.29 0.52
CA SER A 68 -7.10 3.05 0.48
C SER A 68 -6.77 2.66 -0.96
N PRO A 69 -5.53 2.81 -1.48
CA PRO A 69 -5.22 2.59 -2.90
C PRO A 69 -5.65 1.23 -3.45
N GLU A 70 -5.74 0.20 -2.62
CA GLU A 70 -6.23 -1.13 -3.00
C GLU A 70 -7.58 -1.52 -2.36
N TRP A 71 -8.28 -0.62 -1.65
CA TRP A 71 -9.55 -0.95 -0.99
C TRP A 71 -10.69 -0.01 -1.34
N LEU A 72 -11.81 -0.59 -1.73
CA LEU A 72 -13.09 0.10 -1.86
C LEU A 72 -13.95 -0.13 -0.61
N LEU A 73 -14.57 0.92 -0.09
CA LEU A 73 -15.74 0.78 0.77
C LEU A 73 -17.01 0.81 -0.08
N THR A 74 -17.87 -0.19 0.11
CA THR A 74 -19.15 -0.36 -0.60
C THR A 74 -20.13 -1.12 0.32
N THR A 75 -21.29 -1.55 -0.16
CA THR A 75 -22.30 -2.24 0.66
C THR A 75 -22.21 -3.76 0.59
N ALA A 76 -22.53 -4.44 1.69
CA ALA A 76 -22.60 -5.91 1.72
C ALA A 76 -23.71 -6.43 0.80
N SER A 77 -24.81 -5.68 0.68
CA SER A 77 -25.92 -5.91 -0.26
C SER A 77 -25.50 -6.05 -1.73
N CYS A 78 -24.34 -5.53 -2.14
CA CYS A 78 -23.79 -5.75 -3.48
C CYS A 78 -23.34 -7.20 -3.74
N PHE A 79 -22.95 -7.93 -2.69
CA PHE A 79 -22.39 -9.28 -2.76
C PHE A 79 -23.28 -10.36 -2.14
N ALA A 80 -24.27 -9.97 -1.33
CA ALA A 80 -25.30 -10.88 -0.80
C ALA A 80 -26.10 -11.55 -1.92
N GLU A 81 -26.46 -12.83 -1.74
CA GLU A 81 -27.20 -13.61 -2.73
C GLU A 81 -28.61 -13.03 -2.97
N ASP A 82 -29.36 -12.78 -1.90
CA ASP A 82 -30.62 -12.04 -1.92
C ASP A 82 -30.61 -10.93 -0.84
N PRO A 83 -30.20 -9.69 -1.19
CA PRO A 83 -30.13 -8.58 -0.24
C PRO A 83 -31.50 -8.10 0.28
N ALA A 84 -32.61 -8.61 -0.24
CA ALA A 84 -33.93 -8.38 0.35
C ALA A 84 -34.26 -9.36 1.50
N ALA A 85 -33.55 -10.48 1.59
CA ALA A 85 -33.75 -11.52 2.60
C ALA A 85 -32.62 -11.54 3.65
N ASP A 86 -31.37 -11.39 3.24
CA ASP A 86 -30.20 -11.40 4.11
C ASP A 86 -29.07 -10.54 3.53
N LEU A 87 -28.36 -9.81 4.41
CA LEU A 87 -27.19 -8.99 4.06
C LEU A 87 -25.87 -9.67 4.41
N SER A 88 -25.90 -10.90 4.95
CA SER A 88 -24.69 -11.63 5.29
C SER A 88 -23.85 -11.95 4.05
N VAL A 89 -22.55 -11.69 4.17
CA VAL A 89 -21.53 -11.95 3.15
C VAL A 89 -20.35 -12.59 3.88
N PRO A 90 -19.81 -13.73 3.42
CA PRO A 90 -18.61 -14.31 4.03
C PRO A 90 -17.38 -13.45 3.73
N ALA A 91 -16.45 -13.39 4.69
CA ALA A 91 -15.12 -12.82 4.44
C ALA A 91 -14.31 -13.71 3.46
N GLY A 92 -13.36 -13.12 2.75
CA GLY A 92 -12.56 -13.78 1.71
C GLY A 92 -13.05 -13.49 0.28
N PRO A 93 -12.74 -14.33 -0.70
CA PRO A 93 -12.98 -13.98 -2.11
C PRO A 93 -14.47 -13.86 -2.46
N PRO A 94 -14.88 -12.90 -3.30
CA PRO A 94 -16.27 -12.74 -3.70
C PRO A 94 -16.75 -13.97 -4.46
N ARG A 95 -17.92 -14.51 -4.07
CA ARG A 95 -18.56 -15.69 -4.72
C ARG A 95 -18.72 -15.53 -6.24
N LEU A 96 -18.88 -14.30 -6.69
CA LEU A 96 -19.02 -13.93 -8.10
C LEU A 96 -17.84 -13.05 -8.48
N LYS A 97 -17.20 -13.36 -9.63
CA LYS A 97 -16.16 -12.49 -10.19
C LYS A 97 -16.69 -11.06 -10.25
N THR A 98 -15.99 -10.13 -9.64
CA THR A 98 -16.38 -8.72 -9.58
C THR A 98 -15.27 -7.86 -10.15
N VAL A 99 -15.65 -6.90 -11.00
CA VAL A 99 -14.72 -5.92 -11.58
C VAL A 99 -15.12 -4.53 -11.12
N ALA A 100 -14.20 -3.84 -10.45
CA ALA A 100 -14.29 -2.42 -10.15
C ALA A 100 -13.68 -1.60 -11.29
N THR A 101 -14.28 -0.46 -11.61
CA THR A 101 -13.73 0.60 -12.46
C THR A 101 -13.62 1.88 -11.63
N VAL A 102 -12.42 2.43 -11.46
CA VAL A 102 -12.13 3.59 -10.59
C VAL A 102 -11.11 4.49 -11.28
N GLY A 103 -11.37 5.80 -11.43
CA GLY A 103 -10.49 6.70 -12.19
C GLY A 103 -10.10 6.17 -13.58
N GLY A 104 -11.02 5.48 -14.28
CA GLY A 104 -10.78 4.83 -15.57
C GLY A 104 -9.99 3.50 -15.52
N GLN A 105 -9.48 3.08 -14.36
CA GLN A 105 -8.73 1.84 -14.19
C GLN A 105 -9.65 0.68 -13.79
N GLN A 106 -9.50 -0.47 -14.46
CA GLN A 106 -10.20 -1.70 -14.07
C GLN A 106 -9.34 -2.55 -13.13
N ARG A 107 -9.99 -3.13 -12.11
CA ARG A 107 -9.39 -4.07 -11.15
C ARG A 107 -10.40 -5.17 -10.83
N ASN A 108 -9.94 -6.42 -10.69
CA ASN A 108 -10.78 -7.45 -10.08
C ASN A 108 -10.87 -7.19 -8.57
N VAL A 109 -12.00 -7.48 -7.94
CA VAL A 109 -12.08 -7.61 -6.47
C VAL A 109 -11.64 -9.03 -6.10
N MET A 110 -10.67 -9.15 -5.21
CA MET A 110 -10.07 -10.43 -4.78
C MET A 110 -10.52 -10.86 -3.38
N GLU A 111 -10.89 -9.91 -2.51
CA GLU A 111 -11.22 -10.18 -1.11
C GLU A 111 -12.34 -9.24 -0.64
N LEU A 112 -13.20 -9.74 0.25
CA LEU A 112 -14.22 -8.99 0.96
C LEU A 112 -13.97 -9.08 2.48
N ARG A 113 -13.98 -7.94 3.17
CA ARG A 113 -14.00 -7.83 4.63
C ARG A 113 -15.32 -7.16 5.06
N PRO A 114 -16.36 -7.94 5.41
CA PRO A 114 -17.66 -7.41 5.81
C PRO A 114 -17.62 -6.77 7.20
N HIS A 115 -18.36 -5.68 7.43
CA HIS A 115 -18.49 -5.06 8.75
C HIS A 115 -19.32 -5.92 9.73
N GLY A 116 -20.21 -6.79 9.21
CA GLY A 116 -21.07 -7.68 10.00
C GLY A 116 -22.27 -7.01 10.67
N GLU A 117 -22.11 -5.81 11.24
CA GLU A 117 -23.20 -5.06 11.89
C GLU A 117 -23.90 -4.01 11.01
N ARG A 118 -23.33 -3.68 9.85
CA ARG A 118 -23.84 -2.65 8.91
C ARG A 118 -23.87 -3.21 7.50
N ASP A 119 -24.65 -2.58 6.62
CA ASP A 119 -24.63 -2.85 5.16
C ASP A 119 -23.35 -2.27 4.53
N LEU A 120 -22.19 -2.76 4.96
CA LEU A 120 -20.86 -2.27 4.59
C LEU A 120 -19.88 -3.43 4.43
N VAL A 121 -19.05 -3.33 3.40
CA VAL A 121 -17.97 -4.26 3.10
C VAL A 121 -16.79 -3.50 2.51
N LEU A 122 -15.59 -3.82 2.97
CA LEU A 122 -14.34 -3.45 2.31
C LEU A 122 -14.03 -4.49 1.23
N ALA A 123 -13.74 -4.03 0.02
CA ALA A 123 -13.47 -4.87 -1.14
C ALA A 123 -12.05 -4.61 -1.66
N ARG A 124 -11.15 -5.59 -1.49
CA ARG A 124 -9.75 -5.50 -1.92
C ARG A 124 -9.65 -5.67 -3.42
N LEU A 125 -8.92 -4.75 -4.05
CA LEU A 125 -8.61 -4.73 -5.46
C LEU A 125 -7.35 -5.55 -5.70
N ALA A 126 -7.32 -6.29 -6.81
CA ALA A 126 -6.18 -7.14 -7.18
C ALA A 126 -4.85 -6.38 -7.35
N GLN A 127 -4.90 -5.08 -7.55
CA GLN A 127 -3.75 -4.18 -7.65
C GLN A 127 -4.18 -2.76 -7.22
N PRO A 128 -3.30 -1.92 -6.67
CA PRO A 128 -3.60 -0.53 -6.36
C PRO A 128 -4.14 0.28 -7.54
N VAL A 129 -5.03 1.25 -7.27
CA VAL A 129 -5.51 2.26 -8.23
C VAL A 129 -4.56 3.46 -8.16
N ARG A 130 -3.82 3.68 -9.24
CA ARG A 130 -2.72 4.67 -9.28
C ARG A 130 -3.23 6.05 -9.67
N GLY A 131 -2.69 7.13 -9.08
CA GLY A 131 -3.02 8.51 -9.46
C GLY A 131 -4.45 8.97 -9.11
N VAL A 132 -5.19 8.21 -8.30
CA VAL A 132 -6.48 8.60 -7.71
C VAL A 132 -6.28 8.71 -6.21
N ALA A 133 -6.54 9.88 -5.63
CA ALA A 133 -6.50 10.04 -4.18
C ALA A 133 -7.71 9.33 -3.53
N PRO A 134 -7.52 8.42 -2.56
CA PRO A 134 -8.63 7.85 -1.79
C PRO A 134 -9.40 8.93 -1.01
N VAL A 135 -10.70 8.72 -0.79
CA VAL A 135 -11.54 9.63 -0.01
C VAL A 135 -11.37 9.39 1.49
N ALA A 136 -11.05 10.44 2.22
CA ALA A 136 -10.95 10.38 3.68
C ALA A 136 -12.34 10.23 4.32
N LEU A 137 -12.45 9.35 5.32
CA LEU A 137 -13.66 9.21 6.14
C LEU A 137 -13.86 10.45 7.01
N ALA A 138 -15.10 10.93 7.11
CA ALA A 138 -15.46 12.11 7.86
C ALA A 138 -15.25 11.89 9.38
N ALA A 139 -14.50 12.78 10.02
CA ALA A 139 -14.18 12.66 11.44
C ALA A 139 -15.34 12.98 12.40
N THR A 140 -16.49 13.41 11.87
CA THR A 140 -17.66 13.89 12.61
C THR A 140 -18.93 13.36 11.97
N GLY A 141 -19.84 12.79 12.76
CA GLY A 141 -21.17 12.40 12.28
C GLY A 141 -21.97 13.58 11.70
N PRO A 142 -22.87 13.31 10.74
CA PRO A 142 -23.74 14.33 10.16
C PRO A 142 -24.88 14.70 11.12
N ALA A 143 -25.57 15.80 10.80
CA ALA A 143 -26.76 16.25 11.53
C ALA A 143 -27.99 16.31 10.63
N ALA A 144 -29.18 16.15 11.20
CA ALA A 144 -30.43 16.39 10.48
C ALA A 144 -30.54 17.85 10.01
N GLY A 145 -31.05 18.06 8.80
CA GLY A 145 -31.07 19.34 8.10
C GLY A 145 -29.78 19.69 7.36
N GLN A 146 -28.73 18.87 7.45
CA GLN A 146 -27.51 19.03 6.66
C GLN A 146 -27.73 18.57 5.20
N ASP A 147 -27.12 19.28 4.26
CA ASP A 147 -27.05 18.86 2.86
C ASP A 147 -25.76 18.05 2.61
N LEU A 148 -25.91 16.97 1.84
CA LEU A 148 -24.85 16.07 1.41
C LEU A 148 -24.94 15.83 -0.11
N THR A 149 -23.81 15.52 -0.72
CA THR A 149 -23.74 15.11 -2.14
C THR A 149 -23.64 13.59 -2.20
N VAL A 150 -24.51 12.93 -2.96
CA VAL A 150 -24.36 11.50 -3.29
C VAL A 150 -23.78 11.41 -4.69
N ALA A 151 -22.81 10.53 -4.93
CA ALA A 151 -22.31 10.19 -6.26
C ALA A 151 -22.43 8.68 -6.52
N GLY A 152 -22.52 8.31 -7.81
CA GLY A 152 -22.65 6.90 -8.22
C GLY A 152 -22.63 6.69 -9.73
N HIS A 153 -22.75 5.41 -10.11
CA HIS A 153 -22.84 4.92 -11.48
C HIS A 153 -24.10 4.06 -11.72
N GLY A 154 -25.12 4.20 -10.87
CA GLY A 154 -26.43 3.59 -11.05
C GLY A 154 -27.28 4.27 -12.11
N ARG A 155 -28.53 3.79 -12.23
CA ARG A 155 -29.51 4.31 -13.19
C ARG A 155 -29.81 5.79 -12.95
N THR A 156 -29.92 6.56 -14.03
CA THR A 156 -30.52 7.90 -13.95
C THR A 156 -32.05 7.80 -14.15
N ALA A 157 -32.74 8.91 -14.38
CA ALA A 157 -34.14 8.90 -14.81
C ALA A 157 -34.31 8.43 -16.27
N THR A 158 -33.27 8.57 -17.08
CA THR A 158 -33.31 8.42 -18.56
C THR A 158 -32.37 7.34 -19.09
N GLU A 159 -31.42 6.85 -18.29
CA GLU A 159 -30.42 5.85 -18.68
C GLU A 159 -30.37 4.65 -17.73
N TRP A 160 -30.28 3.44 -18.30
CA TRP A 160 -30.32 2.16 -17.58
C TRP A 160 -28.97 1.74 -16.95
N ALA A 161 -27.86 2.20 -17.51
CA ALA A 161 -26.52 1.82 -17.06
C ALA A 161 -25.48 2.84 -17.59
N PRO A 162 -25.44 4.07 -17.03
CA PRO A 162 -24.48 5.07 -17.45
C PRO A 162 -23.04 4.57 -17.25
N LEU A 163 -22.16 4.97 -18.17
CA LEU A 163 -20.73 4.75 -18.01
C LEU A 163 -20.09 5.78 -17.08
N ASP A 164 -20.59 7.01 -17.15
CA ASP A 164 -20.07 8.15 -16.41
C ASP A 164 -20.60 8.19 -14.97
N GLU A 165 -19.88 8.93 -14.12
CA GLU A 165 -20.32 9.28 -12.77
C GLU A 165 -21.46 10.31 -12.86
N HIS A 166 -22.41 10.26 -11.95
CA HIS A 166 -23.38 11.33 -11.74
C HIS A 166 -23.55 11.64 -10.24
N THR A 167 -24.05 12.84 -9.95
CA THR A 167 -24.19 13.35 -8.57
C THR A 167 -25.57 13.94 -8.29
N GLY A 168 -26.02 13.88 -7.04
CA GLY A 168 -27.24 14.54 -6.58
C GLY A 168 -27.10 15.13 -5.18
N SER A 169 -27.90 16.17 -4.86
CA SER A 169 -27.93 16.79 -3.52
C SER A 169 -29.07 16.21 -2.68
N PHE A 170 -28.78 15.88 -1.42
CA PHE A 170 -29.71 15.24 -0.49
C PHE A 170 -29.69 15.94 0.87
N ALA A 171 -30.87 16.17 1.45
CA ALA A 171 -31.00 16.59 2.85
C ALA A 171 -31.01 15.36 3.77
N VAL A 172 -30.22 15.39 4.85
CA VAL A 172 -30.33 14.42 5.95
C VAL A 172 -31.63 14.73 6.71
N THR A 173 -32.63 13.84 6.65
CA THR A 173 -33.91 14.01 7.36
C THR A 173 -33.87 13.40 8.75
N ALA A 174 -33.09 12.33 8.94
CA ALA A 174 -32.85 11.71 10.24
C ALA A 174 -31.46 11.03 10.30
N VAL A 175 -30.96 10.88 11.52
CA VAL A 175 -29.81 10.04 11.87
C VAL A 175 -30.33 8.97 12.80
N ASP A 176 -30.33 7.71 12.36
CA ASP A 176 -30.97 6.58 13.05
C ASP A 176 -29.93 5.49 13.34
N GLY A 177 -29.27 5.60 14.50
CA GLY A 177 -28.16 4.72 14.86
C GLY A 177 -27.04 4.76 13.82
N ALA A 178 -26.80 3.63 13.16
CA ALA A 178 -25.78 3.49 12.11
C ALA A 178 -26.23 4.00 10.72
N ASP A 179 -27.52 4.30 10.52
CA ASP A 179 -28.09 4.71 9.23
C ASP A 179 -28.39 6.22 9.19
N LEU A 180 -28.34 6.79 7.99
CA LEU A 180 -28.87 8.12 7.63
C LEU A 180 -30.11 7.95 6.78
N VAL A 181 -31.17 8.70 7.10
CA VAL A 181 -32.31 8.87 6.18
C VAL A 181 -32.07 10.13 5.37
N LEU A 182 -32.06 9.99 4.04
CA LEU A 182 -31.78 11.04 3.08
C LEU A 182 -33.02 11.33 2.22
N SER A 183 -33.29 12.60 1.94
CA SER A 183 -34.31 13.05 1.00
C SER A 183 -33.67 13.79 -0.16
N GLY A 184 -33.95 13.37 -1.39
CA GLY A 184 -33.43 14.01 -2.60
C GLY A 184 -33.95 15.42 -2.79
N LYS A 185 -33.07 16.34 -3.21
CA LYS A 185 -33.41 17.71 -3.63
C LYS A 185 -33.47 17.83 -5.14
N ASP A 186 -34.31 18.73 -5.64
CA ASP A 186 -34.34 19.15 -7.05
C ASP A 186 -34.49 18.00 -8.08
N GLY A 187 -35.09 16.89 -7.65
CA GLY A 187 -35.30 15.68 -8.45
C GLY A 187 -34.24 14.58 -8.27
N ALA A 188 -33.19 14.83 -7.49
CA ALA A 188 -32.13 13.86 -7.22
C ALA A 188 -32.68 12.58 -6.56
N SER A 189 -32.16 11.42 -6.99
CA SER A 189 -32.57 10.11 -6.51
C SER A 189 -31.39 9.14 -6.48
N VAL A 190 -31.43 8.22 -5.51
CA VAL A 190 -30.50 7.07 -5.45
C VAL A 190 -31.22 5.90 -6.12
N CYS A 191 -30.59 5.27 -7.11
CA CYS A 191 -31.22 4.29 -7.98
C CYS A 191 -30.48 2.94 -7.96
N GLN A 192 -31.01 1.94 -8.67
CA GLN A 192 -30.34 0.65 -8.83
C GLN A 192 -28.95 0.87 -9.46
N GLY A 193 -27.91 0.43 -8.74
CA GLY A 193 -26.49 0.63 -9.10
C GLY A 193 -25.77 1.73 -8.31
N ASP A 194 -26.49 2.61 -7.60
CA ASP A 194 -25.87 3.61 -6.70
C ASP A 194 -25.61 3.06 -5.28
N ALA A 195 -26.13 1.87 -4.96
CA ALA A 195 -25.76 1.15 -3.75
C ALA A 195 -24.24 0.93 -3.70
N GLY A 196 -23.62 1.26 -2.57
CA GLY A 196 -22.17 1.36 -2.40
C GLY A 196 -21.55 2.73 -2.73
N GLY A 197 -22.31 3.66 -3.34
CA GLY A 197 -21.80 4.98 -3.74
C GLY A 197 -21.52 5.91 -2.56
N PRO A 198 -20.54 6.83 -2.68
CA PRO A 198 -20.19 7.76 -1.63
C PRO A 198 -21.31 8.79 -1.34
N VAL A 199 -21.53 9.04 -0.04
CA VAL A 199 -22.28 10.20 0.46
C VAL A 199 -21.29 11.16 1.12
N LEU A 200 -21.19 12.38 0.60
CA LEU A 200 -20.08 13.30 0.80
C LEU A 200 -20.49 14.61 1.45
N ARG A 201 -19.57 15.16 2.25
CA ARG A 201 -19.54 16.58 2.66
C ARG A 201 -18.24 17.21 2.16
N THR A 202 -18.30 18.44 1.68
CA THR A 202 -17.08 19.23 1.41
C THR A 202 -16.54 19.85 2.71
N VAL A 203 -15.26 19.63 3.00
CA VAL A 203 -14.50 20.24 4.10
C VAL A 203 -13.25 20.88 3.49
N ASP A 204 -13.06 22.19 3.70
CA ASP A 204 -11.93 22.97 3.16
C ASP A 204 -11.66 22.76 1.65
N GLY A 205 -12.75 22.61 0.87
CA GLY A 205 -12.70 22.38 -0.58
C GLY A 205 -12.38 20.94 -1.00
N ARG A 206 -12.33 19.98 -0.06
CA ARG A 206 -12.11 18.55 -0.31
C ARG A 206 -13.33 17.71 0.08
N PRO A 207 -13.66 16.64 -0.65
CA PRO A 207 -14.71 15.71 -0.24
C PRO A 207 -14.26 14.86 0.96
N ALA A 208 -15.19 14.59 1.87
CA ALA A 208 -15.03 13.64 2.97
C ALA A 208 -16.25 12.70 2.99
N LEU A 209 -15.99 11.40 3.14
CA LEU A 209 -17.01 10.34 3.13
C LEU A 209 -17.79 10.34 4.45
N VAL A 210 -19.08 10.64 4.40
CA VAL A 210 -19.98 10.73 5.56
C VAL A 210 -20.79 9.45 5.74
N ALA A 211 -21.21 8.84 4.64
CA ALA A 211 -21.93 7.58 4.60
C ALA A 211 -21.75 6.87 3.24
N VAL A 212 -22.24 5.64 3.13
CA VAL A 212 -22.29 4.85 1.90
C VAL A 212 -23.76 4.56 1.56
N SER A 213 -24.19 4.91 0.36
CA SER A 213 -25.56 4.68 -0.10
C SER A 213 -25.93 3.20 -0.05
N SER A 214 -27.02 2.83 0.64
CA SER A 214 -27.45 1.43 0.80
C SER A 214 -28.68 1.12 -0.06
N ARG A 215 -29.80 1.81 0.20
CA ARG A 215 -31.10 1.46 -0.37
C ARG A 215 -31.98 2.70 -0.56
N SER A 216 -33.00 2.61 -1.40
CA SER A 216 -33.94 3.71 -1.63
C SER A 216 -35.32 3.23 -2.06
N ASN A 217 -36.29 4.14 -2.09
CA ASN A 217 -37.62 3.89 -2.65
C ASN A 217 -37.68 3.97 -4.19
N GLN A 218 -36.54 4.19 -4.87
CA GLN A 218 -36.40 4.24 -6.34
C GLN A 218 -37.28 5.27 -7.06
N VAL A 219 -37.85 6.24 -6.35
CA VAL A 219 -38.68 7.30 -6.95
C VAL A 219 -37.85 8.12 -7.92
N GLY A 220 -38.36 8.32 -9.15
CA GLY A 220 -37.66 9.09 -10.19
C GLY A 220 -36.58 8.33 -10.97
N CYS A 221 -36.34 7.04 -10.66
CA CYS A 221 -35.39 6.20 -11.38
C CYS A 221 -35.97 5.64 -12.68
N PHE A 222 -35.11 5.33 -13.66
CA PHE A 222 -35.52 4.78 -14.96
C PHE A 222 -36.42 3.54 -14.81
N GLY A 223 -37.60 3.60 -15.44
CA GLY A 223 -38.57 2.50 -15.47
C GLY A 223 -39.35 2.27 -14.17
N VAL A 224 -39.33 3.21 -13.22
CA VAL A 224 -40.06 3.11 -11.95
C VAL A 224 -41.24 4.09 -11.91
N ASP A 225 -42.46 3.56 -12.09
CA ASP A 225 -43.69 4.33 -11.96
C ASP A 225 -43.87 4.82 -10.52
N SER A 226 -43.82 6.14 -10.35
CA SER A 226 -43.89 6.83 -9.06
C SER A 226 -45.13 7.71 -8.97
N ALA A 227 -45.78 7.77 -7.81
CA ALA A 227 -46.90 8.69 -7.60
C ALA A 227 -46.44 10.16 -7.72
N ALA A 228 -47.26 11.00 -8.34
CA ALA A 228 -46.96 12.42 -8.48
C ALA A 228 -46.78 13.09 -7.11
N GLY A 229 -45.62 13.73 -6.89
CA GLY A 229 -45.26 14.34 -5.60
C GLY A 229 -44.71 13.36 -4.55
N ALA A 230 -44.42 12.11 -4.91
CA ALA A 230 -43.67 11.21 -4.04
C ALA A 230 -42.25 11.75 -3.76
N THR A 231 -41.84 11.73 -2.50
CA THR A 231 -40.49 12.13 -2.09
C THR A 231 -39.47 11.04 -2.42
N SER A 232 -38.37 11.39 -3.08
CA SER A 232 -37.21 10.50 -3.22
C SER A 232 -36.53 10.31 -1.86
N SER A 233 -36.53 9.08 -1.36
CA SER A 233 -36.04 8.73 -0.02
C SER A 233 -35.01 7.61 -0.13
N ALA A 234 -33.83 7.84 0.45
CA ALA A 234 -32.73 6.88 0.49
C ALA A 234 -32.25 6.66 1.92
N VAL A 235 -31.54 5.55 2.13
CA VAL A 235 -30.83 5.23 3.37
C VAL A 235 -29.36 4.94 3.05
N ALA A 236 -28.47 5.47 3.88
CA ALA A 236 -27.02 5.30 3.73
C ALA A 236 -26.38 4.93 5.08
N ALA A 237 -25.44 3.98 5.08
CA ALA A 237 -24.73 3.54 6.28
C ALA A 237 -23.60 4.52 6.64
N ARG A 238 -23.61 5.03 7.88
CA ARG A 238 -22.62 6.00 8.40
C ARG A 238 -21.22 5.40 8.47
N VAL A 239 -20.21 6.28 8.31
CA VAL A 239 -18.79 5.89 8.43
C VAL A 239 -17.99 6.66 9.49
N ASP A 240 -18.59 7.62 10.19
CA ASP A 240 -17.85 8.52 11.09
C ASP A 240 -17.28 7.84 12.35
N ASP A 241 -17.87 6.71 12.73
CA ASP A 241 -17.56 5.89 13.91
C ASP A 241 -16.97 4.51 13.58
N ILE A 242 -16.64 4.24 12.31
CA ILE A 242 -15.99 2.98 11.87
C ILE A 242 -14.56 3.21 11.35
N ARG A 243 -13.99 4.40 11.54
CA ARG A 243 -12.65 4.76 11.04
C ARG A 243 -11.57 3.79 11.52
N ASP A 244 -11.63 3.39 12.79
CA ASP A 244 -10.70 2.43 13.38
C ASP A 244 -10.84 1.04 12.71
N TRP A 245 -12.09 0.63 12.39
CA TRP A 245 -12.34 -0.60 11.63
C TRP A 245 -11.81 -0.51 10.20
N VAL A 246 -12.00 0.62 9.50
CA VAL A 246 -11.46 0.81 8.14
C VAL A 246 -9.94 0.84 8.16
N THR A 247 -9.32 1.53 9.11
CA THR A 247 -7.84 1.58 9.25
C THR A 247 -7.28 0.18 9.46
N ALA A 248 -7.84 -0.58 10.41
CA ALA A 248 -7.40 -1.95 10.70
C ALA A 248 -7.73 -3.00 9.62
N ASN A 249 -8.56 -2.68 8.61
CA ASN A 249 -8.99 -3.65 7.60
C ASN A 249 -8.66 -3.25 6.15
N ALA A 250 -8.34 -1.98 5.88
CA ALA A 250 -7.97 -1.46 4.55
C ALA A 250 -6.45 -1.35 4.37
N VAL A 251 -5.71 -2.26 5.03
CA VAL A 251 -4.24 -2.36 5.07
C VAL A 251 -3.70 -2.71 3.68
N ARG A 252 -2.54 -2.15 3.31
CA ARG A 252 -1.89 -2.44 2.03
C ARG A 252 -1.34 -3.87 1.98
N THR A 253 -1.26 -4.42 0.77
CA THR A 253 -0.55 -5.68 0.47
C THR A 253 0.87 -5.60 1.02
N PRO A 254 1.32 -6.58 1.82
CA PRO A 254 2.70 -6.61 2.30
C PRO A 254 3.71 -6.76 1.16
N ALA A 255 4.85 -6.08 1.28
CA ALA A 255 5.94 -6.14 0.30
C ALA A 255 6.53 -7.56 0.08
N ALA A 256 6.27 -8.48 1.03
CA ALA A 256 6.70 -9.87 0.99
C ALA A 256 5.52 -10.86 0.92
N ASP A 257 4.37 -10.47 0.37
CA ASP A 257 3.24 -11.38 0.04
C ASP A 257 3.58 -12.21 -1.21
N LEU A 258 4.40 -13.25 -1.06
CA LEU A 258 5.01 -13.93 -2.20
C LEU A 258 4.01 -14.84 -2.92
N ASP A 259 2.99 -15.38 -2.25
CA ASP A 259 1.94 -16.18 -2.89
C ASP A 259 0.70 -15.39 -3.37
N GLY A 260 0.44 -14.22 -2.77
CA GLY A 260 -0.67 -13.32 -3.10
C GLY A 260 -1.92 -13.54 -2.25
N ASP A 261 -1.82 -14.16 -1.08
CA ASP A 261 -2.94 -14.43 -0.18
C ASP A 261 -3.32 -13.23 0.74
N GLY A 262 -2.53 -12.16 0.72
CA GLY A 262 -2.69 -10.96 1.53
C GLY A 262 -1.84 -10.93 2.81
N ARG A 263 -1.12 -12.00 3.14
CA ARG A 263 -0.18 -12.07 4.27
C ARG A 263 1.26 -11.86 3.81
N SER A 264 2.14 -11.62 4.76
CA SER A 264 3.58 -11.70 4.51
C SER A 264 4.07 -13.14 4.55
N ASP A 265 5.05 -13.44 3.71
CA ASP A 265 5.82 -14.66 3.71
C ASP A 265 7.27 -14.39 4.11
N VAL A 266 8.08 -15.44 4.19
CA VAL A 266 9.53 -15.33 4.37
C VAL A 266 10.26 -15.89 3.16
N GLY A 267 10.88 -15.01 2.38
CA GLY A 267 11.86 -15.37 1.35
C GLY A 267 13.25 -15.60 1.95
N VAL A 268 13.96 -16.60 1.44
CA VAL A 268 15.35 -16.90 1.85
C VAL A 268 16.22 -17.18 0.63
N LEU A 269 17.15 -16.27 0.34
CA LEU A 269 18.22 -16.50 -0.63
C LEU A 269 19.29 -17.40 0.01
N TYR A 270 19.50 -18.59 -0.53
CA TYR A 270 20.30 -19.65 0.09
C TYR A 270 21.49 -20.06 -0.79
N ASP A 271 22.70 -20.05 -0.23
CA ASP A 271 23.89 -20.65 -0.84
C ASP A 271 23.75 -22.19 -0.84
N ASN A 272 23.65 -22.78 -2.03
CA ASN A 272 23.73 -24.22 -2.25
C ASN A 272 25.18 -24.69 -2.45
N GLY A 273 26.13 -23.78 -2.70
CA GLY A 273 27.57 -24.05 -2.80
C GLY A 273 28.01 -24.26 -4.24
N GLN A 274 29.23 -24.76 -4.42
CA GLN A 274 29.78 -24.96 -5.76
C GLN A 274 29.34 -26.33 -6.34
N GLY A 275 28.79 -26.32 -7.56
CA GLY A 275 28.49 -27.52 -8.32
C GLY A 275 29.75 -28.24 -8.80
N SER A 276 29.59 -29.49 -9.26
CA SER A 276 30.69 -30.28 -9.84
C SER A 276 31.27 -29.70 -11.14
N ASP A 277 30.55 -28.78 -11.78
CA ASP A 277 30.97 -27.97 -12.92
C ASP A 277 31.70 -26.68 -12.53
N GLY A 278 31.92 -26.44 -11.23
CA GLY A 278 32.58 -25.24 -10.71
C GLY A 278 31.69 -24.00 -10.63
N ALA A 279 30.40 -24.09 -10.99
CA ALA A 279 29.46 -22.98 -10.87
C ALA A 279 28.96 -22.82 -9.43
N ASN A 280 28.92 -21.58 -8.93
CA ASN A 280 28.27 -21.27 -7.65
C ASN A 280 26.75 -21.42 -7.80
N ARG A 281 26.11 -22.08 -6.84
CA ARG A 281 24.68 -22.35 -6.83
C ARG A 281 24.02 -21.57 -5.70
N THR A 282 23.07 -20.75 -6.08
CA THR A 282 22.14 -20.06 -5.18
C THR A 282 20.70 -20.51 -5.51
N ALA A 283 19.86 -20.60 -4.51
CA ALA A 283 18.42 -20.81 -4.67
C ALA A 283 17.64 -19.75 -3.88
N LEU A 284 16.44 -19.42 -4.33
CA LEU A 284 15.48 -18.66 -3.53
C LEU A 284 14.44 -19.65 -3.01
N TRP A 285 14.27 -19.66 -1.70
CA TRP A 285 13.28 -20.46 -1.01
C TRP A 285 12.18 -19.55 -0.47
N THR A 286 10.96 -20.05 -0.41
CA THR A 286 9.84 -19.39 0.25
C THR A 286 9.31 -20.25 1.37
N MET A 287 8.90 -19.59 2.45
CA MET A 287 8.12 -20.16 3.53
C MET A 287 6.85 -19.33 3.56
N THR A 288 5.75 -19.86 3.03
CA THR A 288 4.49 -19.12 2.96
C THR A 288 3.72 -19.23 4.27
N SER A 289 3.03 -18.16 4.68
CA SER A 289 2.21 -18.18 5.87
C SER A 289 0.85 -18.87 5.62
N ASN A 290 0.16 -19.24 6.70
CA ASN A 290 -1.24 -19.63 6.70
C ASN A 290 -2.03 -18.96 7.84
N GLY A 291 -1.50 -17.87 8.38
CA GLY A 291 -2.00 -17.18 9.56
C GLY A 291 -1.52 -17.82 10.87
N SER A 292 -1.70 -19.13 11.02
CA SER A 292 -1.32 -19.84 12.26
C SER A 292 0.18 -20.19 12.33
N GLY A 293 0.84 -20.35 11.19
CA GLY A 293 2.25 -20.65 11.04
C GLY A 293 2.65 -20.76 9.57
N PHE A 294 3.79 -21.40 9.29
CA PHE A 294 4.38 -21.42 7.95
C PHE A 294 4.36 -22.80 7.31
N GLY A 295 4.26 -22.84 5.99
CA GLY A 295 4.62 -24.00 5.17
C GLY A 295 6.10 -24.36 5.33
N GLY A 296 6.44 -25.61 5.00
CA GLY A 296 7.85 -26.02 4.90
C GLY A 296 8.53 -25.32 3.71
N PRO A 297 9.84 -24.99 3.78
CA PRO A 297 10.53 -24.26 2.72
C PRO A 297 10.37 -24.89 1.33
N VAL A 298 9.83 -24.12 0.39
CA VAL A 298 9.69 -24.49 -1.02
C VAL A 298 10.82 -23.85 -1.83
N ARG A 299 11.51 -24.60 -2.69
CA ARG A 299 12.55 -24.03 -3.58
C ARG A 299 11.89 -23.34 -4.76
N ALA A 300 11.53 -22.08 -4.56
CA ALA A 300 10.81 -21.24 -5.51
C ALA A 300 11.65 -20.83 -6.75
N TRP A 301 12.98 -20.80 -6.64
CA TRP A 301 13.91 -20.66 -7.78
C TRP A 301 15.27 -21.34 -7.52
N ASP A 302 15.95 -21.76 -8.60
CA ASP A 302 17.28 -22.38 -8.55
C ASP A 302 18.18 -21.96 -9.72
N SER A 303 19.31 -21.31 -9.40
CA SER A 303 20.36 -20.91 -10.36
C SER A 303 20.95 -22.05 -11.17
N ALA A 304 20.84 -23.32 -10.74
CA ALA A 304 21.34 -24.49 -11.47
C ALA A 304 20.82 -24.55 -12.92
N THR A 305 19.64 -23.97 -13.18
CA THR A 305 19.00 -23.88 -14.50
C THR A 305 19.44 -22.66 -15.33
N GLY A 306 20.06 -21.65 -14.71
CA GLY A 306 20.40 -20.36 -15.31
C GLY A 306 21.91 -20.02 -15.35
N GLY A 307 22.76 -20.79 -14.66
CA GLY A 307 24.22 -20.64 -14.70
C GLY A 307 24.85 -20.62 -13.31
N SER A 308 25.92 -19.84 -13.15
CA SER A 308 26.59 -19.61 -11.86
C SER A 308 26.06 -18.33 -11.22
N TRP A 309 25.50 -18.42 -10.01
CA TRP A 309 25.09 -17.28 -9.20
C TRP A 309 25.76 -17.37 -7.84
N ASN A 310 26.58 -16.37 -7.48
CA ASN A 310 27.24 -16.34 -6.18
C ASN A 310 26.38 -15.59 -5.15
N TRP A 311 25.89 -16.34 -4.15
CA TRP A 311 25.14 -15.81 -3.02
C TRP A 311 25.87 -14.65 -2.31
N SER A 312 27.18 -14.76 -2.08
CA SER A 312 27.94 -13.76 -1.31
C SER A 312 28.11 -12.41 -2.00
N ARG A 313 27.62 -12.29 -3.25
CA ARG A 313 27.64 -11.09 -4.10
C ARG A 313 26.26 -10.44 -4.23
N SER A 314 25.28 -10.92 -3.47
CA SER A 314 23.87 -10.53 -3.53
C SER A 314 23.50 -9.71 -2.29
N LYS A 315 22.87 -8.55 -2.47
CA LYS A 315 22.04 -7.89 -1.45
C LYS A 315 20.60 -8.01 -1.92
N VAL A 316 19.73 -8.58 -1.09
CA VAL A 316 18.35 -8.92 -1.45
C VAL A 316 17.35 -8.04 -0.70
N VAL A 317 16.21 -7.77 -1.33
CA VAL A 317 15.04 -7.06 -0.77
C VAL A 317 13.75 -7.63 -1.38
N ALA A 318 12.65 -7.63 -0.64
CA ALA A 318 11.31 -7.92 -1.15
C ALA A 318 10.51 -6.65 -1.54
N GLY A 319 9.63 -6.75 -2.53
CA GLY A 319 8.65 -5.71 -2.89
C GLY A 319 7.88 -6.04 -4.17
N ASP A 320 6.66 -5.53 -4.34
CA ASP A 320 5.84 -5.70 -5.56
C ASP A 320 6.40 -4.85 -6.72
N PHE A 321 7.44 -5.35 -7.40
CA PHE A 321 8.16 -4.56 -8.39
C PHE A 321 7.43 -4.50 -9.74
N ASP A 322 6.69 -5.54 -10.14
CA ASP A 322 5.91 -5.51 -11.39
C ASP A 322 4.52 -4.84 -11.25
N GLY A 323 3.96 -4.81 -10.03
CA GLY A 323 2.67 -4.23 -9.69
C GLY A 323 1.51 -5.21 -9.78
N ASP A 324 1.75 -6.53 -9.74
CA ASP A 324 0.72 -7.57 -9.81
C ASP A 324 -0.02 -7.85 -8.49
N GLY A 325 0.43 -7.26 -7.38
CA GLY A 325 -0.11 -7.49 -6.05
C GLY A 325 0.57 -8.63 -5.29
N ARG A 326 1.78 -9.03 -5.69
CA ARG A 326 2.63 -9.99 -4.96
C ARG A 326 4.02 -9.40 -4.69
N GLY A 327 4.67 -9.87 -3.65
CA GLY A 327 6.07 -9.61 -3.39
C GLY A 327 6.99 -10.32 -4.40
N ASP A 328 7.83 -9.54 -5.06
CA ASP A 328 8.95 -10.01 -5.87
C ASP A 328 10.25 -9.99 -5.07
N ALA A 329 11.30 -10.67 -5.58
CA ALA A 329 12.64 -10.57 -5.01
C ALA A 329 13.57 -9.72 -5.88
N GLY A 330 14.11 -8.64 -5.30
CA GLY A 330 15.09 -7.75 -5.90
C GLY A 330 16.49 -8.09 -5.41
N VAL A 331 17.46 -8.24 -6.31
CA VAL A 331 18.85 -8.53 -5.96
C VAL A 331 19.80 -7.52 -6.59
N LEU A 332 20.41 -6.68 -5.75
CA LEU A 332 21.58 -5.88 -6.13
C LEU A 332 22.80 -6.81 -6.13
N TYR A 333 23.32 -7.10 -7.33
CA TYR A 333 24.36 -8.08 -7.57
C TYR A 333 25.69 -7.42 -7.95
N ASP A 334 26.76 -7.78 -7.25
CA ASP A 334 28.12 -7.35 -7.56
C ASP A 334 28.68 -8.07 -8.80
N TYR A 335 29.32 -7.30 -9.69
CA TYR A 335 30.05 -7.78 -10.86
C TYR A 335 31.57 -7.47 -10.79
N GLU A 336 32.09 -7.14 -9.61
CA GLU A 336 33.51 -6.87 -9.32
C GLU A 336 34.02 -5.65 -10.10
N GLN A 337 35.31 -5.36 -9.96
CA GLN A 337 35.96 -4.32 -10.75
C GLN A 337 36.19 -4.84 -12.18
N GLY A 338 35.66 -4.11 -13.17
CA GLY A 338 35.93 -4.35 -14.58
C GLY A 338 37.38 -4.05 -14.97
N SER A 339 37.79 -4.49 -16.15
CA SER A 339 39.14 -4.24 -16.68
C SER A 339 39.47 -2.75 -16.92
N ASP A 340 38.46 -1.88 -16.91
CA ASP A 340 38.59 -0.42 -16.96
C ASP A 340 38.67 0.24 -15.57
N GLY A 341 38.75 -0.55 -14.49
CA GLY A 341 38.85 -0.06 -13.11
C GLY A 341 37.52 0.39 -12.49
N ALA A 342 36.41 0.30 -13.22
CA ALA A 342 35.08 0.63 -12.71
C ALA A 342 34.47 -0.57 -11.97
N ASN A 343 33.98 -0.34 -10.75
CA ASN A 343 33.19 -1.32 -10.02
C ASN A 343 31.84 -1.51 -10.72
N ARG A 344 31.44 -2.76 -10.92
CA ARG A 344 30.22 -3.12 -11.63
C ARG A 344 29.20 -3.68 -10.66
N THR A 345 27.96 -3.25 -10.84
CA THR A 345 26.79 -3.70 -10.09
C THR A 345 25.59 -3.70 -11.03
N ALA A 346 24.67 -4.63 -10.81
CA ALA A 346 23.38 -4.66 -11.51
C ALA A 346 22.24 -4.88 -10.52
N LEU A 347 21.05 -4.41 -10.85
CA LEU A 347 19.82 -4.82 -10.16
C LEU A 347 19.14 -5.89 -11.01
N TRP A 348 18.75 -6.97 -10.36
CA TRP A 348 17.95 -8.05 -10.92
C TRP A 348 16.63 -8.15 -10.18
N THR A 349 15.55 -8.49 -10.87
CA THR A 349 14.30 -8.92 -10.25
C THR A 349 13.99 -10.37 -10.60
N LEU A 350 13.37 -11.06 -9.65
CA LEU A 350 12.71 -12.35 -9.83
C LEU A 350 11.24 -12.10 -9.51
N THR A 351 10.37 -12.11 -10.53
CA THR A 351 8.93 -11.86 -10.32
C THR A 351 8.22 -13.10 -9.82
N SER A 352 7.31 -12.96 -8.86
CA SER A 352 6.52 -14.09 -8.35
C SER A 352 5.45 -14.54 -9.36
N ASN A 353 4.98 -15.76 -9.20
CA ASN A 353 3.76 -16.26 -9.87
C ASN A 353 2.74 -16.86 -8.89
N GLY A 354 2.96 -16.68 -7.59
CA GLY A 354 2.14 -17.26 -6.53
C GLY A 354 2.59 -18.65 -6.05
N SER A 355 3.53 -19.31 -6.75
CA SER A 355 3.98 -20.67 -6.40
C SER A 355 5.49 -20.89 -6.59
N GLY A 356 6.19 -19.87 -7.07
CA GLY A 356 7.58 -19.88 -7.48
C GLY A 356 7.92 -18.57 -8.17
N PHE A 357 9.17 -18.41 -8.61
CA PHE A 357 9.61 -17.20 -9.31
C PHE A 357 9.92 -17.45 -10.79
N GLY A 358 9.76 -16.39 -11.58
CA GLY A 358 10.31 -16.31 -12.92
C GLY A 358 11.84 -16.38 -12.94
N LYS A 359 12.41 -16.50 -14.14
CA LYS A 359 13.86 -16.35 -14.33
C LYS A 359 14.30 -14.93 -13.91
N PRO A 360 15.49 -14.75 -13.30
CA PRO A 360 16.01 -13.43 -13.02
C PRO A 360 16.10 -12.55 -14.28
N VAL A 361 15.59 -11.33 -14.19
CA VAL A 361 15.68 -10.31 -15.24
C VAL A 361 16.61 -9.21 -14.77
N LYS A 362 17.64 -8.87 -15.56
CA LYS A 362 18.49 -7.71 -15.26
C LYS A 362 17.73 -6.44 -15.63
N VAL A 363 17.29 -5.69 -14.63
CA VAL A 363 16.47 -4.49 -14.80
C VAL A 363 17.28 -3.20 -14.80
N TRP A 364 18.50 -3.22 -14.23
CA TRP A 364 19.47 -2.12 -14.33
C TRP A 364 20.90 -2.65 -14.34
N ASP A 365 21.80 -1.94 -15.04
CA ASP A 365 23.23 -2.24 -15.09
C ASP A 365 24.06 -0.94 -14.99
N SER A 366 24.94 -0.88 -13.99
CA SER A 366 25.90 0.23 -13.83
C SER A 366 26.80 0.44 -15.05
N ALA A 367 27.06 -0.59 -15.87
CA ALA A 367 27.92 -0.49 -17.05
C ALA A 367 27.47 0.60 -18.05
N ALA A 368 26.17 0.91 -18.08
CA ALA A 368 25.62 1.99 -18.92
C ALA A 368 25.73 3.40 -18.29
N GLY A 369 26.03 3.50 -16.99
CA GLY A 369 26.03 4.75 -16.21
C GLY A 369 27.34 5.11 -15.51
N GLY A 370 28.31 4.20 -15.42
CA GLY A 370 29.64 4.45 -14.84
C GLY A 370 30.11 3.34 -13.90
N SER A 371 30.77 3.73 -12.81
CA SER A 371 31.22 2.84 -11.74
C SER A 371 30.23 2.91 -10.57
N TRP A 372 29.73 1.76 -10.11
CA TRP A 372 28.91 1.64 -8.91
C TRP A 372 29.52 0.59 -7.98
N SER A 373 29.69 0.91 -6.70
CA SER A 373 30.32 0.01 -5.74
C SER A 373 29.26 -0.69 -4.89
N TRP A 374 29.08 -1.99 -5.11
CA TRP A 374 28.12 -2.81 -4.37
C TRP A 374 28.39 -2.81 -2.86
N ASP A 375 29.65 -2.87 -2.42
CA ASP A 375 30.01 -2.83 -0.98
C ASP A 375 29.57 -1.55 -0.27
N ARG A 376 29.45 -0.44 -1.02
CA ARG A 376 29.11 0.89 -0.51
C ARG A 376 27.60 1.15 -0.49
N SER A 377 26.80 0.11 -0.74
CA SER A 377 25.35 0.19 -0.93
C SER A 377 24.61 -0.52 0.21
N LYS A 378 23.81 0.23 1.00
CA LYS A 378 22.78 -0.33 1.89
C LYS A 378 21.44 -0.23 1.16
N VAL A 379 20.78 -1.36 0.95
CA VAL A 379 19.60 -1.48 0.07
C VAL A 379 18.34 -1.67 0.91
N VAL A 380 17.26 -1.02 0.51
CA VAL A 380 15.90 -1.18 1.03
C VAL A 380 14.91 -1.13 -0.14
N ALA A 381 13.68 -1.57 0.08
CA ALA A 381 12.58 -1.45 -0.88
C ALA A 381 11.34 -0.81 -0.24
N GLY A 382 10.53 -0.15 -1.06
CA GLY A 382 9.30 0.54 -0.63
C GLY A 382 8.71 1.36 -1.77
N ASP A 383 7.44 1.76 -1.66
CA ASP A 383 6.70 2.55 -2.67
C ASP A 383 7.10 4.03 -2.62
N PHE A 384 8.33 4.35 -3.05
CA PHE A 384 8.92 5.67 -2.83
C PHE A 384 8.29 6.77 -3.69
N ASP A 385 7.78 6.46 -4.89
CA ASP A 385 7.08 7.46 -5.71
C ASP A 385 5.57 7.61 -5.36
N GLY A 386 4.97 6.57 -4.76
CA GLY A 386 3.56 6.51 -4.41
C GLY A 386 2.66 6.02 -5.54
N ASP A 387 3.24 5.36 -6.56
CA ASP A 387 2.46 4.67 -7.59
C ASP A 387 1.89 3.34 -7.10
N GLY A 388 2.34 2.79 -5.98
CA GLY A 388 1.89 1.48 -5.49
C GLY A 388 2.65 0.34 -6.14
N ARG A 389 3.93 0.54 -6.46
CA ARG A 389 4.91 -0.51 -6.78
C ARG A 389 6.08 -0.37 -5.82
N GLY A 390 6.78 -1.46 -5.58
CA GLY A 390 8.10 -1.41 -4.96
C GLY A 390 9.07 -0.61 -5.84
N ASP A 391 9.81 0.28 -5.19
CA ASP A 391 11.04 0.87 -5.69
C ASP A 391 12.24 0.32 -4.91
N VAL A 392 13.45 0.52 -5.41
CA VAL A 392 14.69 0.15 -4.71
C VAL A 392 15.44 1.41 -4.27
N GLY A 393 15.65 1.53 -2.96
CA GLY A 393 16.39 2.61 -2.32
C GLY A 393 17.80 2.16 -1.96
N VAL A 394 18.80 3.00 -2.23
CA VAL A 394 20.19 2.73 -1.88
C VAL A 394 20.80 3.91 -1.12
N LEU A 395 21.08 3.71 0.17
CA LEU A 395 21.94 4.60 0.94
C LEU A 395 23.39 4.28 0.56
N TYR A 396 24.01 5.19 -0.21
CA TYR A 396 25.30 5.00 -0.85
C TYR A 396 26.41 5.80 -0.16
N ASP A 397 27.49 5.14 0.23
CA ASP A 397 28.70 5.75 0.78
C ASP A 397 29.55 6.42 -0.33
N TYR A 398 29.88 7.70 -0.12
CA TYR A 398 30.89 8.43 -0.90
C TYR A 398 32.22 8.58 -0.16
N GLY A 399 32.27 8.29 1.14
CA GLY A 399 33.47 8.29 1.95
C GLY A 399 33.82 9.68 2.45
N GLN A 400 35.05 9.86 2.93
CA GLN A 400 35.46 11.14 3.48
C GLN A 400 35.81 12.14 2.37
N GLY A 401 35.17 13.31 2.40
CA GLY A 401 35.49 14.45 1.55
C GLY A 401 36.83 15.10 1.93
N SER A 402 37.34 15.98 1.07
CA SER A 402 38.58 16.73 1.31
C SER A 402 38.50 17.70 2.52
N ASP A 403 37.29 18.01 2.98
CA ASP A 403 37.01 18.77 4.20
C ASP A 403 36.92 17.89 5.46
N GLY A 404 37.19 16.58 5.36
CA GLY A 404 37.13 15.65 6.48
C GLY A 404 35.72 15.18 6.85
N ALA A 405 34.68 15.65 6.17
CA ALA A 405 33.30 15.23 6.41
C ALA A 405 33.00 13.92 5.66
N ASN A 406 32.34 12.97 6.33
CA ASN A 406 31.85 11.74 5.71
C ASN A 406 30.63 12.05 4.84
N ARG A 407 30.63 11.53 3.61
CA ARG A 407 29.61 11.78 2.59
C ARG A 407 28.80 10.53 2.31
N THR A 408 27.49 10.68 2.41
CA THR A 408 26.47 9.69 2.06
C THR A 408 25.42 10.35 1.16
N ALA A 409 24.77 9.58 0.29
CA ALA A 409 23.60 10.01 -0.47
C ALA A 409 22.52 8.92 -0.47
N LEU A 410 21.27 9.30 -0.68
CA LEU A 410 20.18 8.36 -0.98
C LEU A 410 19.91 8.40 -2.48
N TRP A 411 19.85 7.22 -3.09
CA TRP A 411 19.46 7.01 -4.47
C TRP A 411 18.19 6.16 -4.53
N THR A 412 17.31 6.44 -5.48
CA THR A 412 16.20 5.54 -5.84
C THR A 412 16.37 5.00 -7.25
N LEU A 413 15.95 3.76 -7.44
CA LEU A 413 15.64 3.18 -8.73
C LEU A 413 14.13 2.95 -8.71
N THR A 414 13.38 3.74 -9.47
CA THR A 414 11.91 3.65 -9.52
C THR A 414 11.47 2.58 -10.50
N SER A 415 10.52 1.73 -10.13
CA SER A 415 9.97 0.71 -11.04
C SER A 415 9.07 1.33 -12.11
N ASN A 416 8.91 0.63 -13.23
CA ASN A 416 7.85 0.92 -14.21
C ASN A 416 6.94 -0.29 -14.47
N GLY A 417 7.07 -1.36 -13.68
CA GLY A 417 6.34 -2.62 -13.81
C GLY A 417 6.94 -3.63 -14.79
N SER A 418 7.93 -3.23 -15.60
CA SER A 418 8.62 -4.13 -16.55
C SER A 418 10.15 -4.05 -16.45
N GLY A 419 10.64 -3.20 -15.56
CA GLY A 419 12.03 -2.82 -15.38
C GLY A 419 12.11 -1.55 -14.54
N PHE A 420 13.31 -0.97 -14.44
CA PHE A 420 13.58 0.16 -13.55
C PHE A 420 14.10 1.37 -14.30
N GLY A 421 13.79 2.55 -13.78
CA GLY A 421 14.46 3.79 -14.15
C GLY A 421 15.95 3.75 -13.82
N LYS A 422 16.73 4.63 -14.46
CA LYS A 422 18.12 4.86 -14.03
C LYS A 422 18.13 5.38 -12.57
N PRO A 423 19.17 5.06 -11.76
CA PRO A 423 19.31 5.62 -10.42
C PRO A 423 19.21 7.16 -10.43
N VAL A 424 18.39 7.71 -9.55
CA VAL A 424 18.25 9.15 -9.28
C VAL A 424 18.76 9.44 -7.87
N LYS A 425 19.66 10.42 -7.73
CA LYS A 425 20.08 10.89 -6.40
C LYS A 425 19.00 11.79 -5.83
N VAL A 426 18.27 11.29 -4.84
CA VAL A 426 17.12 11.98 -4.23
C VAL A 426 17.48 12.76 -2.97
N TRP A 427 18.61 12.45 -2.33
CA TRP A 427 19.18 13.25 -1.24
C TRP A 427 20.72 13.15 -1.22
N ASP A 428 21.40 14.21 -0.75
CA ASP A 428 22.86 14.28 -0.56
C ASP A 428 23.20 14.94 0.79
N SER A 429 24.14 14.34 1.53
CA SER A 429 24.70 14.90 2.77
C SER A 429 25.62 16.11 2.57
N ALA A 430 26.10 16.36 1.34
CA ALA A 430 27.03 17.43 1.03
C ALA A 430 26.54 18.80 1.56
N GLY A 431 27.37 19.44 2.39
CA GLY A 431 27.07 20.75 2.99
C GLY A 431 25.94 20.78 4.04
N SER A 432 25.30 19.65 4.37
CA SER A 432 24.21 19.59 5.35
C SER A 432 24.55 18.80 6.62
N ILE A 433 25.20 17.64 6.49
CA ILE A 433 25.56 16.77 7.60
C ILE A 433 26.81 15.93 7.27
N SER A 434 27.60 15.58 8.28
CA SER A 434 28.67 14.58 8.15
C SER A 434 28.17 13.26 8.73
N TRP A 435 27.76 12.33 7.87
CA TRP A 435 27.23 11.03 8.26
C TRP A 435 28.21 9.93 7.90
N ASP A 436 28.65 9.21 8.92
CA ASP A 436 29.46 8.01 8.82
C ASP A 436 28.54 6.85 8.42
N TRP A 437 28.65 6.44 7.15
CA TRP A 437 27.77 5.42 6.59
C TRP A 437 27.87 4.09 7.35
N ASP A 438 29.03 3.71 7.87
CA ASP A 438 29.22 2.44 8.58
C ASP A 438 28.37 2.38 9.86
N ARG A 439 28.06 3.55 10.45
CA ARG A 439 27.33 3.69 11.72
C ARG A 439 25.81 3.78 11.57
N SER A 440 25.31 3.42 10.40
CA SER A 440 23.87 3.39 10.05
C SER A 440 23.34 1.96 9.91
N LYS A 441 22.09 1.74 10.34
CA LYS A 441 21.21 0.68 9.83
C LYS A 441 20.01 1.32 9.15
N VAL A 442 19.58 0.78 8.02
CA VAL A 442 18.56 1.38 7.15
C VAL A 442 17.35 0.44 7.08
N VAL A 443 16.15 1.02 7.13
CA VAL A 443 14.85 0.36 6.95
C VAL A 443 13.95 1.26 6.09
N ALA A 444 12.85 0.73 5.57
CA ALA A 444 11.86 1.49 4.81
C ALA A 444 10.43 1.15 5.27
N GLY A 445 9.53 2.11 5.16
CA GLY A 445 8.13 2.01 5.59
C GLY A 445 7.44 3.35 5.50
N ASP A 446 6.11 3.38 5.52
CA ASP A 446 5.32 4.62 5.43
C ASP A 446 5.28 5.34 6.78
N PHE A 447 6.37 6.03 7.13
CA PHE A 447 6.52 6.58 8.48
C PHE A 447 5.65 7.80 8.74
N ASP A 448 5.30 8.60 7.72
CA ASP A 448 4.42 9.76 7.91
C ASP A 448 2.92 9.45 7.72
N GLY A 449 2.58 8.40 6.96
CA GLY A 449 1.22 7.98 6.64
C GLY A 449 0.65 8.66 5.39
N ASP A 450 1.48 9.19 4.49
CA ASP A 450 1.03 9.77 3.21
C ASP A 450 0.74 8.73 2.11
N GLY A 451 1.10 7.46 2.35
CA GLY A 451 0.98 6.37 1.40
C GLY A 451 2.26 6.08 0.61
N ARG A 452 3.41 6.65 0.98
CA ARG A 452 4.70 6.36 0.33
C ARG A 452 5.65 5.66 1.27
N GLY A 453 6.62 4.97 0.70
CA GLY A 453 7.80 4.58 1.43
C GLY A 453 8.62 5.80 1.87
N ASP A 454 9.02 5.79 3.13
CA ASP A 454 10.07 6.63 3.68
C ASP A 454 11.32 5.79 3.98
N VAL A 455 12.45 6.45 4.28
CA VAL A 455 13.69 5.78 4.69
C VAL A 455 14.04 6.12 6.14
N GLY A 456 14.13 5.09 6.97
CA GLY A 456 14.48 5.18 8.38
C GLY A 456 15.94 4.79 8.61
N VAL A 457 16.65 5.55 9.43
CA VAL A 457 18.08 5.35 9.72
C VAL A 457 18.34 5.32 11.23
N LEU A 458 18.61 4.13 11.78
CA LEU A 458 19.12 3.99 13.15
C LEU A 458 20.62 4.26 13.13
N TYR A 459 21.04 5.37 13.73
CA TYR A 459 22.40 5.92 13.63
C TYR A 459 23.11 5.94 14.99
N GLY A 460 24.32 5.38 15.03
CA GLY A 460 25.20 5.47 16.18
C GLY A 460 25.90 6.83 16.27
N ASN A 461 25.51 7.69 17.21
CA ASN A 461 26.18 8.96 17.48
C ASN A 461 27.47 8.81 18.32
N GLY A 462 27.65 7.67 19.00
CA GLY A 462 28.89 7.32 19.70
C GLY A 462 28.78 7.56 21.20
N GLN A 463 29.90 7.64 21.90
CA GLN A 463 29.89 7.74 23.36
C GLN A 463 29.77 9.19 23.83
N GLY A 464 28.82 9.46 24.73
CA GLY A 464 28.68 10.75 25.40
C GLY A 464 29.78 10.96 26.44
N SER A 465 29.92 12.21 26.95
CA SER A 465 30.88 12.55 28.00
C SER A 465 30.63 11.83 29.33
N ASP A 466 29.43 11.28 29.52
CA ASP A 466 29.02 10.45 30.65
C ASP A 466 29.33 8.95 30.44
N GLY A 467 29.98 8.58 29.33
CA GLY A 467 30.31 7.20 28.99
C GLY A 467 29.15 6.39 28.41
N ALA A 468 27.96 6.98 28.24
CA ALA A 468 26.81 6.31 27.64
C ALA A 468 26.91 6.27 26.11
N ASN A 469 26.66 5.12 25.50
CA ASN A 469 26.51 5.00 24.06
C ASN A 469 25.22 5.69 23.59
N ARG A 470 25.33 6.49 22.54
CA ARG A 470 24.24 7.30 21.98
C ARG A 470 23.87 6.80 20.59
N THR A 471 22.60 6.46 20.47
CA THR A 471 21.90 6.12 19.23
C THR A 471 20.76 7.12 18.99
N ALA A 472 20.45 7.38 17.72
CA ALA A 472 19.30 8.17 17.29
C ALA A 472 18.58 7.47 16.13
N LEU A 473 17.28 7.73 15.96
CA LEU A 473 16.53 7.39 14.77
C LEU A 473 16.31 8.67 13.96
N TRP A 474 16.53 8.57 12.65
CA TRP A 474 16.28 9.62 11.68
C TRP A 474 15.36 9.11 10.58
N THR A 475 14.52 9.97 10.03
CA THR A 475 13.72 9.69 8.82
C THR A 475 14.12 10.63 7.68
N LEU A 476 14.04 10.11 6.46
CA LEU A 476 14.01 10.88 5.23
C LEU A 476 12.66 10.60 4.60
N THR A 477 11.79 11.60 4.55
CA THR A 477 10.42 11.46 4.03
C THR A 477 10.37 11.69 2.53
N SER A 478 9.65 10.84 1.79
CA SER A 478 9.47 11.01 0.35
C SER A 478 8.47 12.13 0.02
N ASN A 479 8.54 12.67 -1.19
CA ASN A 479 7.47 13.49 -1.78
C ASN A 479 6.98 12.96 -3.14
N GLY A 480 7.38 11.72 -3.47
CA GLY A 480 7.11 11.08 -4.75
C GLY A 480 8.15 11.34 -5.84
N SER A 481 9.09 12.28 -5.64
CA SER A 481 10.10 12.63 -6.65
C SER A 481 11.51 12.92 -6.09
N ALA A 482 11.58 13.26 -4.81
CA ALA A 482 12.80 13.49 -4.05
C ALA A 482 12.52 13.22 -2.56
N PHE A 483 13.58 13.21 -1.75
CA PHE A 483 13.48 13.00 -0.31
C PHE A 483 13.78 14.27 0.47
N GLY A 484 13.08 14.46 1.59
CA GLY A 484 13.41 15.46 2.59
C GLY A 484 14.81 15.25 3.16
N LYS A 485 15.40 16.33 3.70
CA LYS A 485 16.62 16.21 4.52
C LYS A 485 16.36 15.31 5.74
N PRO A 486 17.34 14.54 6.24
CA PRO A 486 17.19 13.76 7.46
C PRO A 486 16.65 14.59 8.64
N VAL A 487 15.54 14.13 9.21
CA VAL A 487 14.95 14.67 10.44
C VAL A 487 15.27 13.69 11.57
N LYS A 488 15.83 14.19 12.68
CA LYS A 488 16.03 13.37 13.87
C LYS A 488 14.69 13.25 14.59
N VAL A 489 14.10 12.07 14.58
CA VAL A 489 12.79 11.79 15.19
C VAL A 489 12.90 11.26 16.61
N TRP A 490 14.04 10.66 16.98
CA TRP A 490 14.32 10.21 18.35
C TRP A 490 15.83 10.20 18.64
N ASP A 491 16.23 10.43 19.90
CA ASP A 491 17.53 9.97 20.40
C ASP A 491 17.53 9.50 21.86
N SER A 492 18.56 8.73 22.19
CA SER A 492 18.79 8.11 23.50
C SER A 492 19.33 9.03 24.59
N THR A 493 19.50 10.34 24.36
CA THR A 493 20.13 11.22 25.36
C THR A 493 19.41 11.21 26.71
N THR A 494 18.07 11.16 26.68
CA THR A 494 17.19 11.09 27.85
C THR A 494 16.78 9.66 28.26
N GLY A 495 17.10 8.65 27.43
CA GLY A 495 16.68 7.26 27.61
C GLY A 495 17.74 6.30 28.16
N GLY A 496 18.99 6.75 28.30
CA GLY A 496 20.11 5.95 28.81
C GLY A 496 21.16 5.61 27.74
N SER A 497 21.95 4.56 28.01
CA SER A 497 22.98 4.09 27.07
C SER A 497 22.39 3.07 26.10
N TRP A 498 22.33 3.42 24.82
CA TRP A 498 21.90 2.54 23.73
C TRP A 498 23.02 2.40 22.71
N ASP A 499 23.54 1.18 22.58
CA ASP A 499 24.58 0.84 21.63
C ASP A 499 23.95 0.31 20.34
N TRP A 500 23.95 1.14 19.29
CA TRP A 500 23.47 0.75 17.96
C TRP A 500 24.18 -0.52 17.46
N GLY A 501 25.42 -0.80 17.87
CA GLY A 501 26.17 -1.99 17.45
C GLY A 501 25.50 -3.29 17.91
N ARG A 502 24.70 -3.23 18.98
CA ARG A 502 24.02 -4.37 19.61
C ARG A 502 22.56 -4.54 19.15
N SER A 503 22.19 -3.89 18.06
CA SER A 503 20.83 -3.94 17.49
C SER A 503 20.75 -4.63 16.14
N LYS A 504 19.59 -5.23 15.87
CA LYS A 504 19.07 -5.56 14.53
C LYS A 504 17.74 -4.83 14.36
N VAL A 505 17.48 -4.31 13.16
CA VAL A 505 16.33 -3.42 12.89
C VAL A 505 15.45 -4.01 11.81
N ALA A 506 14.15 -3.73 11.91
CA ALA A 506 13.13 -4.05 10.94
C ALA A 506 12.00 -3.00 11.03
N SER A 507 11.07 -2.99 10.08
CA SER A 507 9.97 -2.01 10.00
C SER A 507 8.67 -2.67 9.56
N GLY A 508 7.55 -2.16 10.06
CA GLY A 508 6.21 -2.66 9.79
C GLY A 508 5.21 -1.91 10.66
N ASP A 509 3.92 -2.01 10.36
CA ASP A 509 2.84 -1.37 11.13
C ASP A 509 2.57 -2.15 12.41
N PHE A 510 3.39 -1.95 13.45
CA PHE A 510 3.36 -2.81 14.63
C PHE A 510 2.18 -2.51 15.57
N ASP A 511 1.59 -1.31 15.53
CA ASP A 511 0.41 -0.97 16.34
C ASP A 511 -0.93 -1.11 15.59
N GLY A 512 -0.92 -1.01 14.26
CA GLY A 512 -2.09 -1.10 13.39
C GLY A 512 -2.72 0.26 13.06
N ASP A 513 -1.98 1.37 13.16
CA ASP A 513 -2.47 2.73 12.82
C ASP A 513 -2.39 3.07 11.32
N GLY A 514 -1.80 2.18 10.51
CA GLY A 514 -1.59 2.34 9.07
C GLY A 514 -0.23 2.92 8.70
N ARG A 515 0.64 3.28 9.67
CA ARG A 515 2.01 3.77 9.42
C ARG A 515 3.05 2.69 9.67
N GLY A 516 4.23 2.89 9.12
CA GLY A 516 5.42 2.16 9.52
C GLY A 516 5.89 2.53 10.93
N ASP A 517 6.29 1.52 11.69
CA ASP A 517 7.05 1.64 12.92
C ASP A 517 8.49 1.12 12.73
N VAL A 518 9.36 1.33 13.73
CA VAL A 518 10.72 0.77 13.75
C VAL A 518 10.90 -0.20 14.92
N GLY A 519 11.17 -1.46 14.59
CA GLY A 519 11.43 -2.55 15.51
C GLY A 519 12.93 -2.75 15.71
N VAL A 520 13.35 -2.96 16.95
CA VAL A 520 14.76 -3.08 17.34
C VAL A 520 14.97 -4.28 18.26
N LEU A 521 15.50 -5.37 17.71
CA LEU A 521 15.97 -6.52 18.48
C LEU A 521 17.34 -6.16 19.09
N TYR A 522 17.40 -6.00 20.41
CA TYR A 522 18.56 -5.47 21.13
C TYR A 522 19.17 -6.49 22.08
N GLY A 523 20.48 -6.73 21.93
CA GLY A 523 21.25 -7.63 22.79
C GLY A 523 21.79 -6.98 24.05
N TYR A 524 21.53 -7.57 25.21
CA TYR A 524 22.15 -7.20 26.50
C TYR A 524 23.36 -8.08 26.84
N GLY A 525 23.50 -9.26 26.21
CA GLY A 525 24.59 -10.20 26.44
C GLY A 525 24.24 -11.23 27.51
N GLN A 526 25.23 -11.86 28.14
CA GLN A 526 24.98 -12.87 29.17
C GLN A 526 24.65 -12.24 30.52
N GLY A 527 23.57 -12.73 31.14
CA GLY A 527 23.24 -12.46 32.54
C GLY A 527 24.16 -13.21 33.50
N SER A 528 24.05 -12.90 34.79
CA SER A 528 24.82 -13.59 35.86
C SER A 528 24.49 -15.08 36.00
N ASP A 529 23.36 -15.53 35.43
CA ASP A 529 22.94 -16.92 35.32
C ASP A 529 23.44 -17.61 34.02
N GLY A 530 24.27 -16.92 33.22
CA GLY A 530 24.81 -17.43 31.96
C GLY A 530 23.83 -17.40 30.78
N ALA A 531 22.56 -17.02 31.01
CA ALA A 531 21.57 -16.92 29.95
C ALA A 531 21.80 -15.67 29.07
N ASN A 532 21.71 -15.84 27.75
CA ASN A 532 21.73 -14.73 26.80
C ASN A 532 20.44 -13.91 26.95
N ARG A 533 20.60 -12.58 27.03
CA ARG A 533 19.53 -11.61 27.23
C ARG A 533 19.33 -10.75 26.00
N THR A 534 18.10 -10.75 25.51
CA THR A 534 17.65 -9.98 24.34
C THR A 534 16.28 -9.37 24.63
N ALA A 535 15.97 -8.21 24.07
CA ALA A 535 14.64 -7.63 24.08
C ALA A 535 14.25 -7.14 22.68
N LEU A 536 12.95 -7.08 22.41
CA LEU A 536 12.40 -6.33 21.28
C LEU A 536 11.89 -4.99 21.79
N TRP A 537 12.26 -3.92 21.10
CA TRP A 537 11.75 -2.58 21.32
C TRP A 537 11.04 -2.09 20.06
N THR A 538 9.94 -1.37 20.21
CA THR A 538 9.32 -0.59 19.12
C THR A 538 9.52 0.90 19.36
N LEU A 539 9.73 1.63 18.27
CA LEU A 539 9.53 3.08 18.21
C LEU A 539 8.33 3.27 17.29
N THR A 540 7.21 3.69 17.86
CA THR A 540 5.95 3.86 17.12
C THR A 540 5.88 5.24 16.50
N SER A 541 5.42 5.35 15.25
CA SER A 541 5.26 6.64 14.58
C SER A 541 4.05 7.43 15.12
N ASN A 542 3.98 8.71 14.79
CA ASN A 542 2.79 9.55 14.93
C ASN A 542 2.56 10.43 13.69
N GLY A 543 3.17 10.07 12.56
CA GLY A 543 3.16 10.84 11.32
C GLY A 543 4.13 12.02 11.28
N SER A 544 4.39 12.68 12.41
CA SER A 544 5.30 13.84 12.49
C SER A 544 6.65 13.56 13.16
N GLY A 545 6.80 12.37 13.71
CA GLY A 545 7.94 11.92 14.51
C GLY A 545 7.62 10.61 15.19
N PHE A 546 8.43 10.21 16.17
CA PHE A 546 8.33 8.90 16.81
C PHE A 546 8.14 9.02 18.33
N GLY A 547 7.40 8.07 18.89
CA GLY A 547 7.35 7.83 20.33
C GLY A 547 8.72 7.41 20.88
N LYS A 548 8.87 7.51 22.20
CA LYS A 548 10.03 6.91 22.89
C LYS A 548 10.02 5.38 22.69
N PRO A 549 11.19 4.71 22.62
CA PRO A 549 11.24 3.26 22.57
C PRO A 549 10.46 2.60 23.72
N VAL A 550 9.57 1.68 23.37
CA VAL A 550 8.83 0.82 24.31
C VAL A 550 9.42 -0.58 24.23
N LYS A 551 9.75 -1.19 25.38
CA LYS A 551 10.16 -2.60 25.40
C LYS A 551 8.92 -3.46 25.32
N VAL A 552 8.71 -4.10 24.18
CA VAL A 552 7.50 -4.89 23.89
C VAL A 552 7.67 -6.39 24.16
N TRP A 553 8.92 -6.89 24.20
CA TRP A 553 9.25 -8.24 24.65
C TRP A 553 10.62 -8.27 25.36
N ASP A 554 10.78 -9.16 26.34
CA ASP A 554 12.04 -9.39 27.06
C ASP A 554 12.29 -10.90 27.24
N SER A 555 13.50 -11.37 26.95
CA SER A 555 13.91 -12.75 27.18
C SER A 555 14.23 -13.05 28.66
N ALA A 556 14.37 -12.01 29.51
CA ALA A 556 14.59 -12.16 30.93
C ALA A 556 13.47 -12.97 31.62
N GLY A 557 13.84 -14.06 32.28
CA GLY A 557 12.91 -14.95 32.98
C GLY A 557 12.05 -15.86 32.10
N SER A 558 12.12 -15.75 30.77
CA SER A 558 11.33 -16.54 29.82
C SER A 558 12.19 -17.50 28.99
N ILE A 559 13.27 -17.01 28.35
CA ILE A 559 14.13 -17.80 27.46
C ILE A 559 15.56 -17.21 27.37
N SER A 560 16.56 -18.08 27.28
CA SER A 560 17.91 -17.66 26.89
C SER A 560 17.93 -17.43 25.39
N TRP A 561 17.98 -16.16 24.96
CA TRP A 561 17.90 -15.78 23.54
C TRP A 561 19.13 -15.01 23.12
N ASP A 562 19.81 -15.51 22.08
CA ASP A 562 21.00 -14.89 21.53
C ASP A 562 20.68 -14.02 20.30
N TRP A 563 20.70 -12.71 20.48
CA TRP A 563 20.48 -11.77 19.39
C TRP A 563 21.50 -11.95 18.25
N GLU A 564 22.73 -12.42 18.50
CA GLU A 564 23.76 -12.59 17.45
C GLU A 564 23.35 -13.66 16.44
N ARG A 565 22.66 -14.70 16.93
CA ARG A 565 22.18 -15.88 16.20
C ARG A 565 20.85 -15.67 15.47
N SER A 566 20.33 -14.44 15.50
CA SER A 566 19.06 -14.03 14.89
C SER A 566 19.28 -13.33 13.54
N LYS A 567 18.56 -13.71 12.47
CA LYS A 567 18.33 -12.84 11.29
C LYS A 567 16.87 -12.37 11.35
N VAL A 568 16.64 -11.07 11.24
CA VAL A 568 15.35 -10.43 11.54
C VAL A 568 14.72 -9.92 10.26
N THR A 569 13.43 -10.14 10.12
CA THR A 569 12.54 -9.53 9.12
C THR A 569 11.20 -9.20 9.81
N SER A 570 10.26 -8.60 9.09
CA SER A 570 8.94 -8.23 9.59
C SER A 570 7.90 -8.25 8.48
N GLY A 571 6.64 -8.37 8.87
CA GLY A 571 5.50 -8.45 7.96
C GLY A 571 4.26 -8.97 8.69
N ASP A 572 3.07 -8.73 8.15
CA ASP A 572 1.82 -9.29 8.67
C ASP A 572 1.75 -10.80 8.40
N PHE A 573 2.30 -11.61 9.32
CA PHE A 573 2.35 -13.06 9.16
C PHE A 573 1.05 -13.75 9.55
N ASP A 574 0.24 -13.21 10.47
CA ASP A 574 -1.00 -13.87 10.88
C ASP A 574 -2.25 -13.43 10.08
N GLY A 575 -2.18 -12.26 9.44
CA GLY A 575 -3.23 -11.65 8.64
C GLY A 575 -4.16 -10.74 9.43
N ASP A 576 -3.77 -10.28 10.63
CA ASP A 576 -4.57 -9.38 11.47
C ASP A 576 -4.50 -7.90 11.06
N GLY A 577 -3.66 -7.58 10.07
CA GLY A 577 -3.42 -6.22 9.57
C GLY A 577 -2.21 -5.52 10.20
N ARG A 578 -1.54 -6.13 11.19
CA ARG A 578 -0.35 -5.57 11.85
C ARG A 578 0.93 -6.29 11.42
N GLY A 579 2.04 -5.58 11.49
CA GLY A 579 3.36 -6.17 11.39
C GLY A 579 3.66 -7.10 12.58
N ASP A 580 4.22 -8.27 12.25
CA ASP A 580 4.91 -9.16 13.18
C ASP A 580 6.44 -9.04 13.00
N VAL A 581 7.20 -9.60 13.95
CA VAL A 581 8.66 -9.76 13.81
C VAL A 581 9.03 -11.22 13.58
N GLY A 582 9.62 -11.50 12.42
CA GLY A 582 10.11 -12.81 12.02
C GLY A 582 11.60 -12.96 12.33
N VAL A 583 12.00 -14.09 12.91
CA VAL A 583 13.40 -14.38 13.22
C VAL A 583 13.81 -15.76 12.72
N LEU A 584 14.69 -15.78 11.72
CA LEU A 584 15.43 -16.99 11.35
C LEU A 584 16.61 -17.13 12.33
N TYR A 585 16.50 -18.11 13.22
CA TYR A 585 17.39 -18.29 14.35
C TYR A 585 18.25 -19.55 14.19
N ASP A 586 19.55 -19.43 14.43
CA ASP A 586 20.46 -20.56 14.58
C ASP A 586 20.24 -21.21 15.96
N ASN A 587 19.53 -22.35 15.99
CA ASN A 587 19.34 -23.15 17.21
C ASN A 587 20.65 -23.86 17.64
N GLY A 588 21.61 -24.05 16.72
CA GLY A 588 22.89 -24.71 16.97
C GLY A 588 22.89 -26.20 16.64
N GLN A 589 23.99 -26.88 16.98
CA GLN A 589 24.10 -28.31 16.70
C GLN A 589 23.22 -29.12 17.67
N GLY A 590 22.43 -30.03 17.11
CA GLY A 590 21.75 -31.07 17.87
C GLY A 590 22.74 -32.09 18.45
N SER A 591 22.23 -33.03 19.25
CA SER A 591 23.03 -34.16 19.78
C SER A 591 23.54 -35.12 18.70
N ASP A 592 23.01 -35.01 17.49
CA ASP A 592 23.45 -35.67 16.26
C ASP A 592 24.55 -34.91 15.50
N GLY A 593 24.99 -33.75 16.01
CA GLY A 593 25.97 -32.87 15.39
C GLY A 593 25.42 -32.02 14.22
N VAL A 594 24.13 -32.14 13.90
CA VAL A 594 23.51 -31.41 12.77
C VAL A 594 23.11 -30.00 13.22
N GLY A 595 23.56 -28.98 12.50
CA GLY A 595 23.14 -27.59 12.71
C GLY A 595 21.63 -27.43 12.49
N ARG A 596 20.96 -26.83 13.47
CA ARG A 596 19.51 -26.58 13.47
C ARG A 596 19.23 -25.11 13.25
N THR A 597 18.35 -24.83 12.30
CA THR A 597 17.85 -23.49 12.00
C THR A 597 16.34 -23.51 12.18
N ALA A 598 15.75 -22.46 12.73
CA ALA A 598 14.31 -22.39 12.98
C ALA A 598 13.77 -21.00 12.64
N LEU A 599 12.53 -20.94 12.16
CA LEU A 599 11.80 -19.69 12.00
C LEU A 599 10.89 -19.50 13.21
N TRP A 600 11.02 -18.34 13.84
CA TRP A 600 10.21 -17.91 14.97
C TRP A 600 9.46 -16.64 14.58
N THR A 601 8.26 -16.43 15.11
CA THR A 601 7.60 -15.11 15.09
C THR A 601 7.39 -14.60 16.50
N LEU A 602 7.48 -13.29 16.66
CA LEU A 602 6.88 -12.58 17.78
C LEU A 602 5.69 -11.84 17.17
N THR A 603 4.48 -12.23 17.59
CA THR A 603 3.24 -11.69 17.02
C THR A 603 2.79 -10.44 17.77
N SER A 604 2.39 -9.39 17.06
CA SER A 604 1.91 -8.15 17.68
C SER A 604 0.50 -8.31 18.27
N ASN A 605 0.11 -7.37 19.12
CA ASN A 605 -1.27 -7.19 19.57
C ASN A 605 -1.71 -5.72 19.54
N GLY A 606 -0.96 -4.87 18.82
CA GLY A 606 -1.18 -3.43 18.75
C GLY A 606 -0.55 -2.63 19.90
N SER A 607 -0.25 -3.26 21.04
CA SER A 607 0.30 -2.57 22.24
C SER A 607 1.60 -3.19 22.78
N GLY A 608 1.98 -4.34 22.24
CA GLY A 608 3.12 -5.15 22.66
C GLY A 608 3.17 -6.43 21.85
N PHE A 609 4.10 -7.33 22.19
CA PHE A 609 4.36 -8.54 21.42
C PHE A 609 4.22 -9.81 22.27
N GLY A 610 3.71 -10.87 21.65
CA GLY A 610 3.82 -12.22 22.17
C GLY A 610 5.28 -12.66 22.29
N GLY A 611 5.55 -13.61 23.19
CA GLY A 611 6.86 -14.27 23.24
C GLY A 611 7.14 -15.07 21.96
N PRO A 612 8.41 -15.31 21.60
CA PRO A 612 8.77 -15.96 20.34
C PRO A 612 8.18 -17.37 20.24
N VAL A 613 7.39 -17.61 19.18
CA VAL A 613 6.78 -18.90 18.86
C VAL A 613 7.51 -19.51 17.67
N ARG A 614 8.07 -20.71 17.83
CA ARG A 614 8.72 -21.44 16.72
C ARG A 614 7.65 -21.94 15.75
N LYS A 615 7.65 -21.41 14.53
CA LYS A 615 6.72 -21.81 13.46
C LYS A 615 7.31 -22.90 12.55
N TRP A 616 8.64 -22.96 12.41
CA TRP A 616 9.33 -24.00 11.64
C TRP A 616 10.68 -24.40 12.27
N ASP A 617 11.13 -25.62 12.00
CA ASP A 617 12.42 -26.17 12.46
C ASP A 617 13.05 -27.07 11.36
N SER A 618 14.35 -26.88 11.11
CA SER A 618 15.07 -27.62 10.05
C SER A 618 15.23 -29.12 10.31
N SER A 619 14.92 -29.61 11.52
CA SER A 619 14.97 -31.05 11.83
C SER A 619 14.07 -31.91 10.94
N ALA A 620 12.94 -31.39 10.46
CA ALA A 620 12.09 -32.07 9.49
C ALA A 620 12.60 -31.99 8.03
N PHE A 621 13.62 -31.17 7.77
CA PHE A 621 14.09 -30.79 6.42
C PHE A 621 15.53 -31.25 6.10
N GLY A 622 16.20 -31.89 7.06
CA GLY A 622 17.59 -32.33 6.91
C GLY A 622 18.60 -31.29 7.40
N SER A 623 19.59 -30.96 6.58
CA SER A 623 20.63 -29.96 6.92
C SER A 623 20.30 -28.62 6.27
N TRP A 624 19.92 -27.63 7.09
CA TRP A 624 19.73 -26.25 6.68
C TRP A 624 20.70 -25.36 7.47
N SER A 625 21.53 -24.59 6.77
CA SER A 625 22.53 -23.74 7.41
C SER A 625 22.09 -22.27 7.46
N TRP A 626 21.86 -21.77 8.68
CA TRP A 626 21.61 -20.35 8.95
C TRP A 626 22.66 -19.43 8.35
N GLY A 627 23.95 -19.81 8.41
CA GLY A 627 25.06 -19.03 7.86
C GLY A 627 25.06 -18.92 6.33
N ARG A 628 24.27 -19.74 5.63
CA ARG A 628 24.12 -19.77 4.17
C ARG A 628 22.79 -19.16 3.69
N SER A 629 21.98 -18.66 4.63
CA SER A 629 20.64 -18.11 4.39
C SER A 629 20.68 -16.59 4.48
N GLU A 630 20.09 -15.85 3.55
CA GLU A 630 19.82 -14.42 3.71
C GLU A 630 18.33 -14.16 3.53
N LEU A 631 17.72 -13.35 4.41
CA LEU A 631 16.30 -13.02 4.33
C LEU A 631 16.07 -11.95 3.27
N THR A 632 14.95 -12.06 2.55
CA THR A 632 14.44 -11.04 1.62
C THR A 632 13.77 -9.88 2.35
#